data_AF-A0A7J3TE69-F1
#
_entry.id   AF-A0A7J3TE69-F1
#
_cell.length_a   1.000
_cell.length_b   1.000
_cell.length_c   1.000
_cell.angle_alpha   90.00
_cell.angle_beta   90.00
_cell.angle_gamma   90.00
#
_symmetry.space_group_name_H-M   'P 1'
#
loop_
_entity.id
_entity.type
_entity.pdbx_description
1 polymer ?
#
loop_
_entity_poly.entity_id
_entity_poly.type
_entity_poly.pdbx_seq_one_letter_code
_entity_poly.pdbx_strand_id
1 'polypeptide(L)'
;MQEKSSFFIIDRYKKMSYITGYIPVEYGAKDIISDMKKAGIEEAITEDEINAFLEKSRNTSYEKILGKIKEGHSVFDIMQWCRLSTDCVIPICSLQCSVSGADDVAYGYFNFEVKRIIENELERILRGFRKEHGPEYNIADILSVLDKDNLFRVSMEMGMDIHEDKVRTIISDFEKNSILLITDYVLKSWSEAEVMEKIENDTNIVFGHSELLDIIPDIMRKERFRIIGKTVVEMKNNEVLAFIGAVEKMRLLKIIRSDTGIGGGPENGSENYSSEYMTHTAALSQDDLSVLIEILRAYMNWRSLLSFVRPLQTIPGKLELADSIIDG
;
A
#
# COMPACT_ATOMS: atom_id res chain seq x y z
N MET A 1 26.22 24.95 5.28
CA MET A 1 26.54 25.12 3.86
C MET A 1 26.41 26.59 3.51
N GLN A 2 27.46 27.18 2.94
CA GLN A 2 27.43 28.58 2.49
C GLN A 2 26.57 28.73 1.22
N GLU A 3 25.98 29.90 1.03
CA GLU A 3 25.07 30.21 -0.10
C GLU A 3 25.73 29.96 -1.48
N LYS A 4 27.00 30.33 -1.63
CA LYS A 4 27.78 30.08 -2.86
C LYS A 4 27.92 28.58 -3.19
N SER A 5 28.11 27.76 -2.17
CA SER A 5 28.24 26.31 -2.31
C SER A 5 26.90 25.67 -2.66
N SER A 6 25.81 26.12 -2.03
CA SER A 6 24.45 25.69 -2.37
C SER A 6 24.09 25.99 -3.83
N PHE A 7 24.38 27.20 -4.32
CA PHE A 7 24.17 27.56 -5.72
C PHE A 7 24.99 26.70 -6.68
N PHE A 8 26.26 26.47 -6.37
CA PHE A 8 27.12 25.64 -7.21
C PHE A 8 26.62 24.20 -7.29
N ILE A 9 26.22 23.61 -6.17
CA ILE A 9 25.68 22.25 -6.10
C ILE A 9 24.44 22.14 -6.99
N ILE A 10 23.47 23.06 -6.84
CA ILE A 10 22.24 23.08 -7.65
C ILE A 10 22.56 23.26 -9.14
N ASP A 11 23.45 24.20 -9.50
CA ASP A 11 23.82 24.44 -10.90
C ASP A 11 24.45 23.20 -11.55
N ARG A 12 25.43 22.56 -10.87
CA ARG A 12 26.06 21.34 -11.38
C ARG A 12 25.05 20.20 -11.49
N TYR A 13 24.23 19.99 -10.46
CA TYR A 13 23.22 18.95 -10.47
C TYR A 13 22.24 19.09 -11.64
N LYS A 14 21.71 20.31 -11.87
CA LYS A 14 20.75 20.58 -12.95
C LYS A 14 21.34 20.44 -14.34
N LYS A 15 22.61 20.82 -14.54
CA LYS A 15 23.27 20.79 -15.86
C LYS A 15 23.79 19.41 -16.24
N MET A 16 24.15 18.59 -15.25
CA MET A 16 24.83 17.32 -15.49
C MET A 16 23.91 16.11 -15.35
N SER A 17 22.80 16.23 -14.62
CA SER A 17 21.77 15.18 -14.57
C SER A 17 21.01 15.11 -15.89
N TYR A 18 20.59 13.91 -16.29
CA TYR A 18 19.99 13.66 -17.60
C TYR A 18 19.00 12.50 -17.53
N ILE A 19 18.23 12.28 -18.60
CA ILE A 19 17.33 11.13 -18.72
C ILE A 19 17.85 10.22 -19.84
N THR A 20 17.81 8.91 -19.64
CA THR A 20 18.15 7.90 -20.66
C THR A 20 17.11 6.80 -20.64
N GLY A 21 16.45 6.55 -21.78
CA GLY A 21 15.39 5.53 -21.87
C GLY A 21 14.27 5.71 -20.82
N TYR A 22 13.85 6.95 -20.54
CA TYR A 22 12.89 7.32 -19.49
C TYR A 22 13.35 7.10 -18.04
N ILE A 23 14.63 6.78 -17.82
CA ILE A 23 15.21 6.64 -16.48
C ILE A 23 16.02 7.90 -16.16
N PRO A 24 15.69 8.64 -15.08
CA PRO A 24 16.49 9.77 -14.64
C PRO A 24 17.85 9.28 -14.10
N VAL A 25 18.92 9.90 -14.57
CA VAL A 25 20.30 9.69 -14.10
C VAL A 25 20.78 10.98 -13.45
N GLU A 26 21.03 10.87 -12.15
CA GLU A 26 21.41 12.00 -11.32
C GLU A 26 22.92 12.18 -11.27
N TYR A 27 23.36 13.44 -11.26
CA TYR A 27 24.76 13.76 -11.04
C TYR A 27 25.10 13.61 -9.55
N GLY A 28 25.95 12.62 -9.24
CA GLY A 28 26.20 12.21 -7.87
C GLY A 28 27.05 13.20 -7.05
N ALA A 29 26.93 13.12 -5.72
CA ALA A 29 27.67 13.98 -4.79
C ALA A 29 29.20 13.91 -4.98
N LYS A 30 29.76 12.73 -5.29
CA LYS A 30 31.20 12.54 -5.58
C LYS A 30 31.68 13.44 -6.71
N ASP A 31 30.92 13.50 -7.79
CA ASP A 31 31.29 14.26 -8.97
C ASP A 31 31.12 15.77 -8.73
N ILE A 32 30.08 16.16 -7.99
CA ILE A 32 29.87 17.54 -7.53
C ILE A 32 31.06 18.00 -6.67
N ILE A 33 31.50 17.20 -5.68
CA ILE A 33 32.68 17.52 -4.85
C ILE A 33 33.94 17.66 -5.70
N SER A 34 34.14 16.77 -6.68
CA SER A 34 35.26 16.83 -7.62
C SER A 34 35.27 18.16 -8.38
N ASP A 35 34.12 18.62 -8.85
CA ASP A 35 34.00 19.88 -9.57
C ASP A 35 34.08 21.11 -8.66
N MET A 36 33.60 21.04 -7.42
CA MET A 36 33.79 22.08 -6.41
C MET A 36 35.28 22.31 -6.14
N LYS A 37 36.06 21.23 -6.01
CA LYS A 37 37.52 21.30 -5.84
C LYS A 37 38.20 21.94 -7.06
N LYS A 38 37.80 21.56 -8.28
CA LYS A 38 38.32 22.17 -9.53
C LYS A 38 37.96 23.65 -9.64
N ALA A 39 36.80 24.06 -9.11
CA ALA A 39 36.33 25.44 -9.09
C ALA A 39 36.94 26.29 -7.96
N GLY A 40 37.81 25.71 -7.12
CA GLY A 40 38.44 26.42 -6.00
C GLY A 40 37.51 26.67 -4.81
N ILE A 41 36.43 25.89 -4.67
CA ILE A 41 35.55 25.94 -3.50
C ILE A 41 36.15 25.02 -2.43
N GLU A 42 36.84 25.62 -1.45
CA GLU A 42 37.60 24.91 -0.40
C GLU A 42 36.72 24.38 0.76
N GLU A 43 35.39 24.46 0.67
CA GLU A 43 34.50 24.00 1.74
C GLU A 43 34.59 22.47 1.90
N ALA A 44 34.90 22.00 3.12
CA ALA A 44 34.86 20.58 3.46
C ALA A 44 33.40 20.14 3.60
N ILE A 45 32.76 19.84 2.47
CA ILE A 45 31.41 19.28 2.40
C ILE A 45 31.51 17.78 2.08
N THR A 46 30.81 16.98 2.86
CA THR A 46 30.72 15.53 2.69
C THR A 46 29.68 15.13 1.63
N GLU A 47 29.77 13.90 1.13
CA GLU A 47 28.77 13.37 0.20
C GLU A 47 27.37 13.35 0.81
N ASP A 48 27.26 12.97 2.09
CA ASP A 48 26.00 12.88 2.82
C ASP A 48 25.34 14.26 2.96
N GLU A 49 26.12 15.31 3.22
CA GLU A 49 25.60 16.69 3.30
C GLU A 49 25.07 17.18 1.96
N ILE A 50 25.72 16.83 0.84
CA ILE A 50 25.23 17.17 -0.51
C ILE A 50 23.95 16.40 -0.82
N ASN A 51 23.93 15.09 -0.53
CA ASN A 51 22.77 14.25 -0.78
C ASN A 51 21.55 14.75 0.02
N ALA A 52 21.72 14.99 1.32
CA ALA A 52 20.65 15.53 2.17
C ALA A 52 20.18 16.93 1.70
N PHE A 53 21.10 17.78 1.25
CA PHE A 53 20.76 19.08 0.68
C PHE A 53 19.96 18.97 -0.63
N LEU A 54 20.38 18.10 -1.54
CA LEU A 54 19.68 17.87 -2.81
C LEU A 54 18.29 17.26 -2.58
N GLU A 55 18.17 16.29 -1.67
CA GLU A 55 16.89 15.70 -1.29
C GLU A 55 15.92 16.76 -0.72
N LYS A 56 16.39 17.56 0.24
CA LYS A 56 15.58 18.66 0.81
C LYS A 56 15.17 19.68 -0.26
N SER A 57 16.11 20.06 -1.13
CA SER A 57 15.86 21.03 -2.21
C SER A 57 14.87 20.50 -3.23
N ARG A 58 14.91 19.19 -3.49
CA ARG A 58 13.97 18.50 -4.37
C ARG A 58 12.56 18.46 -3.80
N ASN A 59 12.40 18.08 -2.54
CA ASN A 59 11.10 18.11 -1.87
C ASN A 59 10.52 19.53 -1.87
N THR A 60 11.35 20.54 -1.58
CA THR A 60 10.94 21.96 -1.67
C THR A 60 10.54 22.35 -3.10
N SER A 61 11.27 21.86 -4.11
CA SER A 61 10.95 22.11 -5.52
C SER A 61 9.59 21.51 -5.89
N TYR A 62 9.27 20.31 -5.38
CA TYR A 62 7.99 19.64 -5.65
C TYR A 62 6.81 20.40 -5.05
N GLU A 63 6.92 20.83 -3.80
CA GLU A 63 5.89 21.65 -3.17
C GLU A 63 5.65 22.95 -3.94
N LYS A 64 6.73 23.61 -4.39
CA LYS A 64 6.64 24.84 -5.20
C LYS A 64 6.03 24.61 -6.58
N ILE A 65 6.40 23.52 -7.25
CA ILE A 65 5.82 23.15 -8.55
C ILE A 65 4.34 22.85 -8.39
N LEU A 66 3.97 22.05 -7.39
CA LEU A 66 2.58 21.76 -7.09
C LEU A 66 1.79 23.03 -6.75
N GLY A 67 2.37 23.94 -5.96
CA GLY A 67 1.78 25.26 -5.69
C GLY A 67 1.52 26.03 -6.97
N LYS A 68 2.49 26.07 -7.88
CA LYS A 68 2.35 26.71 -9.19
C LYS A 68 1.30 26.08 -10.09
N ILE A 69 1.19 24.75 -10.07
CA ILE A 69 0.12 24.03 -10.77
C ILE A 69 -1.22 24.51 -10.23
N LYS A 70 -1.41 24.50 -8.91
CA LYS A 70 -2.66 24.93 -8.26
C LYS A 70 -3.00 26.39 -8.48
N GLU A 71 -2.00 27.26 -8.59
CA GLU A 71 -2.14 28.68 -8.97
C GLU A 71 -2.56 28.87 -10.43
N GLY A 72 -2.56 27.80 -11.24
CA GLY A 72 -2.97 27.86 -12.63
C GLY A 72 -1.86 28.31 -13.57
N HIS A 73 -0.59 28.02 -13.26
CA HIS A 73 0.51 28.14 -14.24
C HIS A 73 0.53 26.97 -15.25
N SER A 74 0.96 27.24 -16.49
CA SER A 74 1.16 26.18 -17.51
C SER A 74 2.45 25.39 -17.25
N VAL A 75 2.61 24.21 -17.85
CA VAL A 75 3.85 23.42 -17.82
C VAL A 75 5.02 24.27 -18.32
N PHE A 76 4.81 25.08 -19.36
CA PHE A 76 5.81 25.98 -19.90
C PHE A 76 6.24 27.05 -18.88
N ASP A 77 5.31 27.67 -18.17
CA ASP A 77 5.62 28.68 -17.15
C ASP A 77 6.43 28.07 -16.00
N ILE A 78 6.03 26.88 -15.55
CA ILE A 78 6.73 26.13 -14.50
C ILE A 78 8.14 25.77 -14.96
N MET A 79 8.31 25.35 -16.21
CA MET A 79 9.61 25.06 -16.80
C MET A 79 10.49 26.31 -16.84
N GLN A 80 9.99 27.46 -17.31
CA GLN A 80 10.76 28.70 -17.35
C GLN A 80 11.19 29.16 -15.96
N TRP A 81 10.27 29.11 -14.99
CA TRP A 81 10.61 29.38 -13.60
C TRP A 81 11.69 28.43 -13.10
N CYS A 82 11.52 27.12 -13.32
CA CYS A 82 12.48 26.14 -12.86
C CYS A 82 13.85 26.33 -13.52
N ARG A 83 13.92 26.82 -14.76
CA ARG A 83 15.16 27.09 -15.48
C ARG A 83 15.98 28.18 -14.84
N LEU A 84 15.31 29.26 -14.44
CA LEU A 84 15.94 30.48 -13.94
C LEU A 84 16.10 30.45 -12.42
N SER A 85 15.27 29.68 -11.73
CA SER A 85 15.23 29.64 -10.27
C SER A 85 16.26 28.66 -9.71
N THR A 86 16.93 29.12 -8.65
CA THR A 86 17.76 28.29 -7.77
C THR A 86 16.92 27.51 -6.77
N ASP A 87 15.65 27.90 -6.59
CA ASP A 87 14.69 27.17 -5.75
C ASP A 87 14.12 25.92 -6.43
N CYS A 88 14.46 25.70 -7.70
CA CYS A 88 14.09 24.49 -8.44
C CYS A 88 15.34 23.71 -8.79
N VAL A 89 15.51 22.53 -8.20
CA VAL A 89 16.65 21.64 -8.44
C VAL A 89 16.42 20.68 -9.61
N ILE A 90 15.23 20.72 -10.25
CA ILE A 90 14.88 19.81 -11.33
C ILE A 90 15.71 20.13 -12.60
N PRO A 91 16.41 19.15 -13.16
CA PRO A 91 17.10 19.28 -14.44
C PRO A 91 16.11 19.55 -15.59
N ILE A 92 16.41 20.57 -16.40
CA ILE A 92 15.59 20.94 -17.57
C ILE A 92 16.24 20.56 -18.88
N CYS A 93 17.57 20.51 -18.91
CA CYS A 93 18.31 20.11 -20.08
C CYS A 93 19.08 18.83 -19.78
N SER A 94 18.72 17.73 -20.43
CA SER A 94 19.57 16.53 -20.44
C SER A 94 20.90 16.82 -21.17
N LEU A 95 21.99 16.13 -20.83
CA LEU A 95 23.27 16.22 -21.55
C LEU A 95 23.14 16.01 -23.08
N GLN A 96 22.02 15.42 -23.54
CA GLN A 96 21.67 15.21 -24.95
C GLN A 96 21.03 16.43 -25.64
N CYS A 97 20.73 17.52 -24.93
CA CYS A 97 20.15 18.76 -25.50
C CYS A 97 21.02 19.41 -26.58
N SER A 98 22.32 19.10 -26.60
CA SER A 98 23.28 19.66 -27.56
C SER A 98 23.42 18.86 -28.85
N VAL A 99 22.81 17.67 -28.97
CA VAL A 99 23.15 16.71 -30.05
C VAL A 99 22.02 16.43 -31.04
N SER A 100 20.75 16.66 -30.73
CA SER A 100 19.69 16.51 -31.75
C SER A 100 18.45 17.33 -31.44
N GLY A 101 17.92 18.01 -32.47
CA GLY A 101 16.75 18.90 -32.42
C GLY A 101 15.40 18.21 -32.19
N ALA A 102 15.31 17.36 -31.18
CA ALA A 102 14.08 16.81 -30.65
C ALA A 102 13.82 17.47 -29.28
N ASP A 103 13.00 18.52 -29.26
CA ASP A 103 12.63 19.25 -28.04
C ASP A 103 12.06 18.30 -26.95
N ASP A 104 11.44 17.18 -27.36
CA ASP A 104 10.88 16.17 -26.46
C ASP A 104 11.95 15.45 -25.60
N VAL A 105 13.18 15.30 -26.11
CA VAL A 105 14.31 14.70 -25.36
C VAL A 105 14.99 15.74 -24.47
N ALA A 106 14.92 17.02 -24.87
CA ALA A 106 15.58 18.10 -24.16
C ALA A 106 15.00 18.25 -22.74
N TYR A 107 13.66 18.20 -22.63
CA TYR A 107 12.92 18.38 -21.38
C TYR A 107 12.49 17.07 -20.69
N GLY A 108 12.98 15.92 -21.17
CA GLY A 108 12.48 14.62 -20.71
C GLY A 108 12.62 14.41 -19.18
N TYR A 109 13.69 14.90 -18.56
CA TYR A 109 13.84 14.83 -17.09
C TYR A 109 12.79 15.69 -16.38
N PHE A 110 12.66 16.95 -16.79
CA PHE A 110 11.66 17.87 -16.22
C PHE A 110 10.24 17.29 -16.37
N ASN A 111 9.91 16.79 -17.56
CA ASN A 111 8.61 16.20 -17.83
C ASN A 111 8.36 14.96 -16.97
N PHE A 112 9.35 14.08 -16.82
CA PHE A 112 9.27 12.92 -15.94
C PHE A 112 8.95 13.34 -14.49
N GLU A 113 9.67 14.34 -13.98
CA GLU A 113 9.48 14.81 -12.61
C GLU A 113 8.13 15.49 -12.40
N VAL A 114 7.69 16.37 -13.32
CA VAL A 114 6.38 17.03 -13.23
C VAL A 114 5.26 16.00 -13.31
N LYS A 115 5.36 15.01 -14.20
CA LYS A 115 4.41 13.90 -14.29
C LYS A 115 4.32 13.15 -12.95
N ARG A 116 5.46 12.83 -12.34
CA ARG A 116 5.49 12.17 -11.01
C ARG A 116 4.83 13.02 -9.92
N ILE A 117 5.04 14.34 -9.92
CA ILE A 117 4.40 15.26 -8.96
C ILE A 117 2.88 15.23 -9.14
N ILE A 118 2.39 15.28 -10.37
CA ILE A 118 0.96 15.22 -10.69
C ILE A 118 0.37 13.87 -10.27
N GLU A 119 1.05 12.76 -10.60
CA GLU A 119 0.62 11.42 -10.20
C GLU A 119 0.52 11.29 -8.68
N ASN A 120 1.55 11.70 -7.94
CA ASN A 120 1.54 11.67 -6.47
C ASN A 120 0.42 12.51 -5.86
N GLU A 121 0.16 13.70 -6.42
CA GLU A 121 -0.94 14.55 -5.94
C GLU A 121 -2.30 13.95 -6.27
N LEU A 122 -2.46 13.40 -7.48
CA LEU A 122 -3.66 12.66 -7.86
C LEU A 122 -3.91 11.51 -6.89
N GLU A 123 -2.90 10.69 -6.59
CA GLU A 123 -3.04 9.61 -5.61
C GLU A 123 -3.45 10.15 -4.24
N ARG A 124 -2.82 11.22 -3.76
CA ARG A 124 -3.12 11.83 -2.46
C ARG A 124 -4.57 12.29 -2.39
N ILE A 125 -5.06 12.99 -3.42
CA ILE A 125 -6.45 13.46 -3.50
C ILE A 125 -7.42 12.27 -3.54
N LEU A 126 -7.17 11.28 -4.39
CA LEU A 126 -8.03 10.11 -4.55
C LEU A 126 -8.12 9.28 -3.25
N ARG A 127 -6.98 9.05 -2.59
CA ARG A 127 -6.94 8.37 -1.28
C ARG A 127 -7.73 9.15 -0.23
N GLY A 128 -7.53 10.46 -0.16
CA GLY A 128 -8.27 11.34 0.74
C GLY A 128 -9.79 11.25 0.52
N PHE A 129 -10.22 11.39 -0.73
CA PHE A 129 -11.63 11.27 -1.11
C PHE A 129 -12.23 9.92 -0.74
N ARG A 130 -11.53 8.82 -1.07
CA ARG A 130 -12.00 7.47 -0.77
C ARG A 130 -12.13 7.23 0.74
N LYS A 131 -11.19 7.76 1.53
CA LYS A 131 -11.20 7.65 2.99
C LYS A 131 -12.30 8.50 3.63
N GLU A 132 -12.55 9.69 3.10
CA GLU A 132 -13.54 10.63 3.64
C GLU A 132 -14.98 10.24 3.29
N HIS A 133 -15.22 9.84 2.05
CA HIS A 133 -16.57 9.58 1.53
C HIS A 133 -16.96 8.09 1.52
N GLY A 134 -16.05 7.20 1.92
CA GLY A 134 -16.31 5.78 1.95
C GLY A 134 -16.62 5.23 0.54
N PRO A 135 -17.43 4.16 0.41
CA PRO A 135 -17.81 3.58 -0.88
C PRO A 135 -18.78 4.46 -1.69
N GLU A 136 -19.33 5.53 -1.11
CA GLU A 136 -20.31 6.42 -1.75
C GLU A 136 -19.65 7.60 -2.49
N TYR A 137 -18.33 7.57 -2.69
CA TYR A 137 -17.62 8.64 -3.37
C TYR A 137 -18.14 8.88 -4.79
N ASN A 138 -18.27 10.16 -5.16
CA ASN A 138 -18.73 10.57 -6.47
C ASN A 138 -17.55 11.04 -7.32
N ILE A 139 -17.37 10.42 -8.49
CA ILE A 139 -16.25 10.75 -9.38
C ILE A 139 -16.40 12.14 -9.99
N ALA A 140 -17.62 12.62 -10.19
CA ALA A 140 -17.83 13.99 -10.66
C ALA A 140 -17.24 15.03 -9.68
N ASP A 141 -17.37 14.78 -8.37
CA ASP A 141 -16.83 15.66 -7.33
C ASP A 141 -15.30 15.58 -7.29
N ILE A 142 -14.74 14.37 -7.45
CA ILE A 142 -13.29 14.17 -7.60
C ILE A 142 -12.76 14.96 -8.81
N LEU A 143 -13.37 14.78 -9.98
CA LEU A 143 -12.96 15.47 -11.20
C LEU A 143 -13.08 16.99 -11.04
N SER A 144 -14.12 17.47 -10.35
CA SER A 144 -14.27 18.89 -10.03
C SER A 144 -13.15 19.42 -9.12
N VAL A 145 -12.68 18.63 -8.16
CA VAL A 145 -11.53 19.02 -7.32
C VAL A 145 -10.25 19.05 -8.13
N LEU A 146 -10.02 18.04 -8.99
CA LEU A 146 -8.85 18.01 -9.87
C LEU A 146 -8.83 19.19 -10.86
N ASP A 147 -9.99 19.59 -11.37
CA ASP A 147 -10.12 20.77 -12.23
C ASP A 147 -9.87 22.07 -11.47
N LYS A 148 -10.46 22.20 -10.27
CA LYS A 148 -10.26 23.36 -9.38
C LYS A 148 -8.79 23.55 -8.99
N ASP A 149 -8.07 22.44 -8.75
CA ASP A 149 -6.63 22.45 -8.47
C ASP A 149 -5.77 22.55 -9.74
N ASN A 150 -6.37 22.81 -10.90
CA ASN A 150 -5.74 22.91 -12.22
C ASN A 150 -4.94 21.66 -12.65
N LEU A 151 -5.11 20.53 -11.96
CA LEU A 151 -4.42 19.28 -12.25
C LEU A 151 -4.85 18.70 -13.59
N PHE A 152 -6.12 18.84 -13.96
CA PHE A 152 -6.63 18.35 -15.25
C PHE A 152 -5.93 19.01 -16.44
N ARG A 153 -5.84 20.34 -16.42
CA ARG A 153 -5.22 21.12 -17.49
C ARG A 153 -3.73 20.78 -17.65
N VAL A 154 -2.99 20.76 -16.54
CA VAL A 154 -1.55 20.43 -16.58
C VAL A 154 -1.34 18.95 -16.98
N SER A 155 -2.20 18.04 -16.53
CA SER A 155 -2.17 16.63 -16.95
C SER A 155 -2.33 16.49 -18.47
N MET A 156 -3.25 17.24 -19.08
CA MET A 156 -3.42 17.26 -20.53
C MET A 156 -2.17 17.79 -21.27
N GLU A 157 -1.57 18.88 -20.78
CA GLU A 157 -0.31 19.41 -21.34
C GLU A 157 0.82 18.38 -21.27
N MET A 158 0.81 17.53 -20.24
CA MET A 158 1.76 16.43 -20.01
C MET A 158 1.40 15.13 -20.76
N GLY A 159 0.33 15.11 -21.56
CA GLY A 159 -0.14 13.91 -22.26
C GLY A 159 -0.69 12.82 -21.33
N MET A 160 -1.08 13.19 -20.11
CA MET A 160 -1.71 12.30 -19.15
C MET A 160 -3.23 12.35 -19.33
N ASP A 161 -3.80 11.25 -19.80
CA ASP A 161 -5.25 11.11 -19.87
C ASP A 161 -5.81 10.76 -18.49
N ILE A 162 -6.64 11.63 -17.92
CA ILE A 162 -7.35 11.42 -16.65
C ILE A 162 -8.84 11.42 -16.96
N HIS A 163 -9.44 10.25 -17.00
CA HIS A 163 -10.86 10.07 -17.19
C HIS A 163 -11.45 9.18 -16.07
N GLU A 164 -12.77 9.09 -16.04
CA GLU A 164 -13.52 8.37 -15.01
C GLU A 164 -13.02 6.94 -14.80
N ASP A 165 -12.85 6.15 -15.86
CA ASP A 165 -12.40 4.76 -15.75
C ASP A 165 -11.00 4.63 -15.12
N LYS A 166 -10.11 5.58 -15.40
CA LYS A 166 -8.77 5.61 -14.80
C LYS A 166 -8.85 5.91 -13.31
N VAL A 167 -9.70 6.87 -12.92
CA VAL A 167 -9.96 7.18 -11.51
C VAL A 167 -10.52 5.95 -10.77
N ARG A 168 -11.50 5.26 -11.37
CA ARG A 168 -12.05 4.00 -10.82
C ARG A 168 -10.99 2.93 -10.63
N THR A 169 -10.14 2.74 -11.64
CA THR A 169 -9.06 1.75 -11.61
C THR A 169 -8.08 2.05 -10.48
N ILE A 170 -7.63 3.31 -10.37
CA ILE A 170 -6.67 3.73 -9.33
C ILE A 170 -7.27 3.52 -7.93
N ILE A 171 -8.52 3.90 -7.69
CA ILE A 171 -9.18 3.69 -6.39
C ILE A 171 -9.31 2.20 -6.08
N SER A 172 -9.74 1.39 -7.06
CA SER A 172 -9.84 -0.07 -6.88
C SER A 172 -8.49 -0.69 -6.53
N ASP A 173 -7.40 -0.21 -7.14
CA ASP A 173 -6.06 -0.69 -6.82
C ASP A 173 -5.62 -0.24 -5.41
N PHE A 174 -6.00 0.96 -4.96
CA PHE A 174 -5.75 1.39 -3.58
C PHE A 174 -6.51 0.55 -2.56
N GLU A 175 -7.76 0.19 -2.85
CA GLU A 175 -8.55 -0.69 -1.98
C GLU A 175 -7.90 -2.08 -1.88
N LYS A 176 -7.53 -2.69 -3.00
CA LYS A 176 -6.82 -3.98 -3.02
C LYS A 176 -5.51 -3.91 -2.24
N ASN A 177 -4.70 -2.88 -2.47
CA ASN A 177 -3.44 -2.67 -1.75
C ASN A 177 -3.69 -2.45 -0.25
N SER A 178 -4.75 -1.74 0.12
CA SER A 178 -5.13 -1.55 1.52
C SER A 178 -5.50 -2.88 2.18
N ILE A 179 -6.27 -3.75 1.50
CA ILE A 179 -6.59 -5.09 2.00
C ILE A 179 -5.33 -5.94 2.19
N LEU A 180 -4.38 -5.88 1.25
CA LEU A 180 -3.09 -6.59 1.39
C LEU A 180 -2.30 -6.08 2.60
N LEU A 181 -2.19 -4.75 2.77
CA LEU A 181 -1.51 -4.16 3.93
C LEU A 181 -2.20 -4.51 5.26
N ILE A 182 -3.52 -4.45 5.31
CA ILE A 182 -4.30 -4.84 6.49
C ILE A 182 -4.06 -6.32 6.81
N THR A 183 -4.04 -7.18 5.79
CA THR A 183 -3.74 -8.60 5.95
C THR A 183 -2.34 -8.81 6.52
N ASP A 184 -1.33 -8.10 6.00
CA ASP A 184 0.02 -8.13 6.54
C ASP A 184 0.11 -7.63 7.99
N TYR A 185 -0.73 -6.67 8.37
CA TYR A 185 -0.84 -6.22 9.75
C TYR A 185 -1.48 -7.27 10.67
N VAL A 186 -2.58 -7.90 10.23
CA VAL A 186 -3.26 -8.98 10.97
C VAL A 186 -2.37 -10.21 11.15
N LEU A 187 -1.52 -10.51 10.16
CA LEU A 187 -0.59 -11.63 10.22
C LEU A 187 0.58 -11.40 11.18
N LYS A 188 0.80 -10.17 11.63
CA LYS A 188 1.73 -9.89 12.74
C LYS A 188 1.02 -10.31 14.02
N SER A 189 1.73 -10.95 14.95
CA SER A 189 1.19 -11.44 16.24
C SER A 189 0.83 -10.32 17.23
N TRP A 190 0.23 -9.25 16.72
CA TRP A 190 -0.25 -8.09 17.44
C TRP A 190 -1.68 -8.35 17.91
N SER A 191 -2.06 -7.66 18.99
CA SER A 191 -3.46 -7.63 19.41
C SER A 191 -4.31 -6.84 18.43
N GLU A 192 -5.63 -7.08 18.43
CA GLU A 192 -6.57 -6.37 17.57
C GLU A 192 -6.51 -4.84 17.76
N ALA A 193 -6.35 -4.38 19.01
CA ALA A 193 -6.19 -2.96 19.32
C ALA A 193 -4.90 -2.36 18.71
N GLU A 194 -3.79 -3.10 18.75
CA GLU A 194 -2.53 -2.67 18.11
C GLU A 194 -2.63 -2.68 16.59
N VAL A 195 -3.31 -3.69 16.01
CA VAL A 195 -3.58 -3.75 14.57
C VAL A 195 -4.41 -2.55 14.13
N MET A 196 -5.50 -2.24 14.85
CA MET A 196 -6.33 -1.06 14.59
C MET A 196 -5.53 0.24 14.66
N GLU A 197 -4.76 0.46 15.73
CA GLU A 197 -3.96 1.68 15.89
C GLU A 197 -2.95 1.85 14.74
N LYS A 198 -2.30 0.75 14.31
CA LYS A 198 -1.33 0.80 13.21
C LYS A 198 -1.99 1.09 11.87
N ILE A 199 -3.15 0.49 11.63
CA ILE A 199 -3.92 0.69 10.40
C ILE A 199 -4.46 2.12 10.31
N GLU A 200 -4.99 2.67 11.40
CA GLU A 200 -5.53 4.04 11.41
C GLU A 200 -4.47 5.10 11.13
N ASN A 201 -3.23 4.86 11.57
CA ASN A 201 -2.09 5.73 11.35
C ASN A 201 -1.39 5.52 10.00
N ASP A 202 -1.74 4.49 9.22
CA ASP A 202 -1.14 4.24 7.91
C ASP A 202 -1.83 5.07 6.83
N THR A 203 -1.08 5.99 6.22
CA THR A 203 -1.60 6.88 5.17
C THR A 203 -1.90 6.15 3.86
N ASN A 204 -1.44 4.91 3.70
CA ASN A 204 -1.70 4.11 2.49
C ASN A 204 -3.05 3.40 2.55
N ILE A 205 -3.69 3.35 3.72
CA ILE A 205 -4.98 2.69 3.91
C ILE A 205 -6.11 3.69 3.62
N VAL A 206 -6.96 3.32 2.65
CA VAL A 206 -8.02 4.19 2.13
C VAL A 206 -9.39 3.94 2.75
N PHE A 207 -9.52 2.95 3.63
CA PHE A 207 -10.79 2.64 4.29
C PHE A 207 -11.03 3.56 5.49
N GLY A 208 -12.28 3.99 5.67
CA GLY A 208 -12.71 4.72 6.85
C GLY A 208 -12.79 3.83 8.10
N HIS A 209 -12.84 4.44 9.29
CA HIS A 209 -12.88 3.69 10.56
C HIS A 209 -14.05 2.69 10.61
N SER A 210 -15.24 3.07 10.16
CA SER A 210 -16.41 2.16 10.13
C SER A 210 -16.20 0.94 9.23
N GLU A 211 -15.56 1.12 8.07
CA GLU A 211 -15.25 0.01 7.15
C GLU A 211 -14.20 -0.92 7.76
N LEU A 212 -13.22 -0.36 8.46
CA LEU A 212 -12.18 -1.14 9.15
C LEU A 212 -12.76 -2.05 10.23
N LEU A 213 -13.81 -1.61 10.93
CA LEU A 213 -14.53 -2.43 11.93
C LEU A 213 -15.20 -3.66 11.31
N ASP A 214 -15.49 -3.67 10.01
CA ASP A 214 -16.04 -4.83 9.31
C ASP A 214 -14.93 -5.67 8.63
N ILE A 215 -13.98 -4.99 7.98
CA ILE A 215 -12.89 -5.61 7.20
C ILE A 215 -11.93 -6.40 8.09
N ILE A 216 -11.50 -5.83 9.22
CA ILE A 216 -10.47 -6.44 10.06
C ILE A 216 -10.98 -7.72 10.71
N PRO A 217 -12.18 -7.75 11.34
CA PRO A 217 -12.73 -9.00 11.85
C PRO A 217 -12.90 -10.07 10.77
N ASP A 218 -13.30 -9.71 9.54
CA ASP A 218 -13.41 -10.67 8.44
C ASP A 218 -12.04 -11.26 8.05
N ILE A 219 -11.01 -10.42 7.91
CA ILE A 219 -9.64 -10.89 7.62
C ILE A 219 -9.10 -11.75 8.76
N MET A 220 -9.29 -11.34 10.02
CA MET A 220 -8.89 -12.13 11.19
C MET A 220 -9.63 -13.47 11.25
N ARG A 221 -10.93 -13.48 10.93
CA ARG A 221 -11.75 -14.70 10.84
C ARG A 221 -11.17 -15.64 9.77
N LYS A 222 -10.95 -15.15 8.55
CA LYS A 222 -10.34 -15.92 7.45
C LYS A 222 -8.98 -16.49 7.84
N GLU A 223 -8.14 -15.70 8.51
CA GLU A 223 -6.84 -16.18 8.98
C GLU A 223 -6.95 -17.27 10.05
N ARG A 224 -7.88 -17.13 11.01
CA ARG A 224 -8.17 -18.17 12.01
C ARG A 224 -8.60 -19.47 11.32
N PHE A 225 -9.52 -19.40 10.35
CA PHE A 225 -9.94 -20.56 9.56
C PHE A 225 -8.78 -21.17 8.77
N ARG A 226 -7.91 -20.36 8.18
CA ARG A 226 -6.71 -20.82 7.45
C ARG A 226 -5.77 -21.62 8.34
N ILE A 227 -5.46 -21.12 9.55
CA ILE A 227 -4.57 -21.81 10.50
C ILE A 227 -5.20 -23.13 10.96
N ILE A 228 -6.48 -23.11 11.32
CA ILE A 228 -7.23 -24.33 11.70
C ILE A 228 -7.23 -25.34 10.55
N GLY A 229 -7.57 -24.91 9.35
CA GLY A 229 -7.64 -25.74 8.15
C GLY A 229 -6.30 -26.43 7.83
N LYS A 230 -5.19 -25.69 7.90
CA LYS A 230 -3.85 -26.27 7.73
C LYS A 230 -3.58 -27.43 8.68
N THR A 231 -3.88 -27.26 9.97
CA THR A 231 -3.68 -28.32 10.95
C THR A 231 -4.62 -29.50 10.71
N VAL A 232 -5.90 -29.25 10.42
CA VAL A 232 -6.91 -30.28 10.18
C VAL A 232 -6.56 -31.20 9.01
N VAL A 233 -5.98 -30.65 7.93
CA VAL A 233 -5.56 -31.44 6.76
C VAL A 233 -4.47 -32.47 7.11
N GLU A 234 -3.65 -32.18 8.12
CA GLU A 234 -2.57 -33.05 8.58
C GLU A 234 -3.04 -34.11 9.60
N MET A 235 -4.21 -33.91 10.22
CA MET A 235 -4.78 -34.82 11.21
C MET A 235 -5.24 -36.15 10.59
N LYS A 236 -5.27 -37.20 11.41
CA LYS A 236 -5.94 -38.48 11.10
C LYS A 236 -7.44 -38.38 11.34
N ASN A 237 -8.22 -39.27 10.71
CA ASN A 237 -9.69 -39.27 10.82
C ASN A 237 -10.20 -39.28 12.28
N ASN A 238 -9.58 -40.05 13.17
CA ASN A 238 -9.95 -40.09 14.58
C ASN A 238 -9.59 -38.78 15.33
N GLU A 239 -8.52 -38.11 14.92
CA GLU A 239 -8.10 -36.81 15.48
C GLU A 239 -9.06 -35.70 15.02
N VAL A 240 -9.49 -35.71 13.75
CA VAL A 240 -10.51 -34.78 13.25
C VAL A 240 -11.86 -34.99 13.94
N LEU A 241 -12.28 -36.23 14.15
CA LEU A 241 -13.52 -36.53 14.90
C LEU A 241 -13.44 -36.06 16.36
N ALA A 242 -12.30 -36.27 17.01
CA ALA A 242 -12.06 -35.75 18.36
C ALA A 242 -12.08 -34.21 18.38
N PHE A 243 -11.52 -33.58 17.36
CA PHE A 243 -11.54 -32.13 17.19
C PHE A 243 -12.97 -31.60 16.99
N ILE A 244 -13.79 -32.21 16.13
CA ILE A 244 -15.22 -31.87 15.99
C ILE A 244 -15.93 -31.88 17.35
N GLY A 245 -15.71 -32.91 18.16
CA GLY A 245 -16.27 -32.99 19.51
C GLY A 245 -15.78 -31.87 20.44
N ALA A 246 -14.52 -31.44 20.31
CA ALA A 246 -13.97 -30.31 21.06
C ALA A 246 -14.62 -28.97 20.61
N VAL A 247 -14.79 -28.75 19.31
CA VAL A 247 -15.46 -27.56 18.74
C VAL A 247 -16.92 -27.50 19.19
N GLU A 248 -17.65 -28.62 19.17
CA GLU A 248 -19.02 -28.73 19.66
C GLU A 248 -19.14 -28.37 21.14
N LYS A 249 -18.21 -28.86 21.96
CA LYS A 249 -18.15 -28.52 23.39
C LYS A 249 -17.91 -27.02 23.59
N MET A 250 -16.98 -26.42 22.85
CA MET A 250 -16.71 -24.98 22.89
C MET A 250 -17.96 -24.17 22.51
N ARG A 251 -18.64 -24.55 21.43
CA ARG A 251 -19.88 -23.90 20.97
C ARG A 251 -20.97 -23.94 22.03
N LEU A 252 -21.22 -25.11 22.63
CA LEU A 252 -22.23 -25.27 23.69
C LEU A 252 -21.90 -24.44 24.93
N LEU A 253 -20.63 -24.37 25.32
CA LEU A 253 -20.19 -23.54 26.44
C LEU A 253 -20.46 -22.04 26.18
N LYS A 254 -20.30 -21.57 24.93
CA LYS A 254 -20.64 -20.19 24.57
C LYS A 254 -22.15 -19.91 24.66
N ILE A 255 -23.00 -20.82 24.19
CA ILE A 255 -24.47 -20.72 24.30
C ILE A 255 -24.92 -20.65 25.77
N ILE A 256 -24.41 -21.54 26.61
CA ILE A 256 -24.78 -21.57 28.04
C ILE A 256 -24.40 -20.25 28.73
N ARG A 257 -23.26 -19.66 28.35
CA ARG A 257 -22.79 -18.38 28.90
C ARG A 257 -23.62 -17.19 28.41
N SER A 258 -24.08 -17.18 27.16
CA SER A 258 -24.96 -16.12 26.65
C SER A 258 -26.36 -16.18 27.28
N ASP A 259 -26.93 -17.38 27.45
CA ASP A 259 -28.30 -17.55 27.96
C ASP A 259 -28.43 -17.30 29.47
N THR A 260 -27.34 -17.45 30.23
CA THR A 260 -27.37 -17.31 31.70
C THR A 260 -27.09 -15.91 32.21
N GLY A 261 -26.74 -14.95 31.33
CA GLY A 261 -26.44 -13.57 31.73
C GLY A 261 -25.28 -13.45 32.73
N ILE A 262 -24.43 -14.48 32.85
CA ILE A 262 -23.21 -14.43 33.66
C ILE A 262 -22.23 -13.53 32.91
N GLY A 263 -22.26 -12.24 33.25
CA GLY A 263 -21.52 -11.19 32.58
C GLY A 263 -20.00 -11.37 32.63
N GLY A 264 -19.36 -11.08 31.50
CA GLY A 264 -18.36 -10.01 31.42
C GLY A 264 -17.11 -10.13 32.29
N GLY A 265 -16.55 -11.33 32.47
CA GLY A 265 -15.14 -11.46 32.81
C GLY A 265 -14.29 -11.33 31.53
N PRO A 266 -13.05 -10.78 31.60
CA PRO A 266 -12.18 -10.71 30.43
C PRO A 266 -12.04 -12.09 29.79
N GLU A 267 -11.91 -12.14 28.46
CA GLU A 267 -11.77 -13.35 27.62
C GLU A 267 -10.58 -14.27 27.99
N ASN A 268 -9.93 -14.05 29.12
CA ASN A 268 -8.80 -14.79 29.66
C ASN A 268 -9.24 -15.86 30.69
N GLY A 269 -10.30 -16.60 30.37
CA GLY A 269 -10.51 -17.91 31.00
C GLY A 269 -9.43 -18.84 30.49
N SER A 270 -8.31 -18.93 31.22
CA SER A 270 -7.10 -19.67 30.89
C SER A 270 -7.32 -21.19 30.80
N GLU A 271 -8.13 -21.66 29.85
CA GLU A 271 -7.83 -22.94 29.23
C GLU A 271 -6.56 -22.69 28.42
N ASN A 272 -5.40 -23.03 29.00
CA ASN A 272 -4.12 -23.01 28.29
C ASN A 272 -4.20 -24.05 27.18
N TYR A 273 -4.73 -23.64 26.03
CA TYR A 273 -4.67 -24.43 24.82
C TYR A 273 -3.21 -24.51 24.41
N SER A 274 -2.64 -25.71 24.50
CA SER A 274 -1.22 -25.94 24.22
C SER A 274 -0.88 -25.83 22.73
N SER A 275 -1.88 -25.74 21.85
CA SER A 275 -1.72 -25.70 20.41
C SER A 275 -2.37 -24.46 19.80
N GLU A 276 -1.62 -23.78 18.92
CA GLU A 276 -2.00 -22.56 18.19
C GLU A 276 -3.40 -22.65 17.56
N TYR A 277 -3.70 -23.71 16.81
CA TYR A 277 -5.01 -23.87 16.17
C TYR A 277 -6.20 -23.96 17.16
N MET A 278 -5.99 -24.48 18.37
CA MET A 278 -7.02 -24.52 19.41
C MET A 278 -7.25 -23.14 20.03
N THR A 279 -6.20 -22.33 20.17
CA THR A 279 -6.31 -20.92 20.54
C THR A 279 -7.11 -20.14 19.49
N HIS A 280 -6.84 -20.34 18.20
CA HIS A 280 -7.63 -19.75 17.12
C HIS A 280 -9.08 -20.23 17.10
N THR A 281 -9.31 -21.52 17.37
CA THR A 281 -10.67 -22.10 17.45
C THR A 281 -11.45 -21.48 18.60
N ALA A 282 -10.84 -21.31 19.78
CA ALA A 282 -11.50 -20.71 20.93
C ALA A 282 -11.93 -19.25 20.68
N ALA A 283 -11.18 -18.52 19.84
CA ALA A 283 -11.46 -17.14 19.44
C ALA A 283 -12.60 -16.98 18.41
N LEU A 284 -13.10 -18.06 17.80
CA LEU A 284 -14.21 -18.00 16.83
C LEU A 284 -15.56 -17.69 17.49
N SER A 285 -16.44 -16.97 16.80
CA SER A 285 -17.82 -16.73 17.30
C SER A 285 -18.64 -18.04 17.36
N GLN A 286 -19.81 -18.01 18.01
CA GLN A 286 -20.69 -19.19 18.05
C GLN A 286 -21.12 -19.64 16.65
N ASP A 287 -21.41 -18.68 15.77
CA ASP A 287 -21.83 -18.94 14.40
C ASP A 287 -20.66 -19.52 13.59
N ASP A 288 -19.46 -18.98 13.77
CA ASP A 288 -18.25 -19.51 13.15
C ASP A 288 -17.90 -20.92 13.61
N LEU A 289 -18.09 -21.23 14.88
CA LEU A 289 -17.93 -22.59 15.39
C LEU A 289 -18.95 -23.55 14.76
N SER A 290 -20.16 -23.08 14.48
CA SER A 290 -21.20 -23.86 13.80
C SER A 290 -20.79 -24.17 12.35
N VAL A 291 -20.34 -23.15 11.62
CA VAL A 291 -19.81 -23.29 10.26
C VAL A 291 -18.59 -24.21 10.24
N LEU A 292 -17.66 -24.07 11.19
CA LEU A 292 -16.49 -24.94 11.30
C LEU A 292 -16.89 -26.40 11.49
N ILE A 293 -17.87 -26.70 12.36
CA ILE A 293 -18.36 -28.08 12.55
C ILE A 293 -18.92 -28.66 11.25
N GLU A 294 -19.70 -27.88 10.50
CA GLU A 294 -20.27 -28.31 9.23
C GLU A 294 -19.18 -28.60 8.19
N ILE A 295 -18.21 -27.70 8.05
CA ILE A 295 -17.04 -27.87 7.16
C ILE A 295 -16.24 -29.12 7.55
N LEU A 296 -15.94 -29.32 8.84
CA LEU A 296 -15.17 -30.47 9.31
C LEU A 296 -15.91 -31.80 9.08
N ARG A 297 -17.23 -31.82 9.29
CA ARG A 297 -18.06 -33.00 9.00
C ARG A 297 -18.12 -33.30 7.51
N ALA A 298 -18.27 -32.27 6.66
CA ALA A 298 -18.22 -32.40 5.21
C ALA A 298 -16.86 -32.95 4.74
N TYR A 299 -15.76 -32.40 5.28
CA TYR A 299 -14.39 -32.88 5.01
C TYR A 299 -14.20 -34.35 5.40
N MET A 300 -14.68 -34.76 6.59
CA MET A 300 -14.62 -36.15 7.04
C MET A 300 -15.41 -37.11 6.15
N ASN A 301 -16.59 -36.69 5.69
CA ASN A 301 -17.41 -37.46 4.76
C ASN A 301 -16.70 -37.61 3.41
N TRP A 302 -16.14 -36.52 2.88
CA TRP A 302 -15.38 -36.54 1.63
C TRP A 302 -14.12 -37.41 1.71
N ARG A 303 -13.34 -37.29 2.79
CA ARG A 303 -12.13 -38.10 3.01
C ARG A 303 -12.44 -39.58 3.16
N SER A 304 -13.54 -39.90 3.84
CA SER A 304 -14.07 -41.27 3.94
C SER A 304 -14.46 -41.82 2.57
N LEU A 305 -15.19 -41.05 1.75
CA LEU A 305 -15.55 -41.43 0.38
C LEU A 305 -14.33 -41.70 -0.50
N LEU A 306 -13.29 -40.85 -0.43
CA LEU A 306 -12.05 -41.07 -1.16
C LEU A 306 -11.26 -42.30 -0.69
N SER A 307 -11.37 -42.69 0.58
CA SER A 307 -10.73 -43.93 1.05
C SER A 307 -11.33 -45.19 0.40
N PHE A 308 -12.54 -45.11 -0.16
CA PHE A 308 -13.17 -46.17 -0.97
C PHE A 308 -12.76 -46.14 -2.45
N VAL A 309 -12.19 -45.03 -2.95
CA VAL A 309 -11.71 -44.89 -4.32
C VAL A 309 -10.18 -45.08 -4.32
N ARG A 310 -9.69 -46.21 -4.86
CA ARG A 310 -8.25 -46.52 -4.96
C ARG A 310 -7.42 -45.36 -5.56
N PRO A 311 -6.11 -45.26 -5.26
CA PRO A 311 -5.28 -44.10 -5.57
C PRO A 311 -4.93 -44.08 -7.06
N LEU A 312 -5.82 -43.52 -7.88
CA LEU A 312 -5.48 -43.07 -9.21
C LEU A 312 -5.61 -41.55 -9.21
N GLN A 313 -4.44 -40.93 -9.38
CA GLN A 313 -4.19 -39.53 -9.64
C GLN A 313 -4.25 -38.63 -8.39
N THR A 314 -3.10 -38.03 -8.10
CA THR A 314 -2.99 -36.74 -7.41
C THR A 314 -3.87 -35.73 -8.14
N ILE A 315 -5.11 -35.58 -7.67
CA ILE A 315 -6.04 -34.58 -8.18
C ILE A 315 -5.70 -33.23 -7.50
N PRO A 316 -5.67 -32.10 -8.23
CA PRO A 316 -5.15 -30.80 -7.77
C PRO A 316 -5.98 -30.09 -6.66
N GLY A 317 -6.95 -30.77 -6.03
CA GLY A 317 -7.91 -30.16 -5.12
C GLY A 317 -7.43 -29.91 -3.68
N LYS A 318 -6.15 -30.17 -3.36
CA LYS A 318 -5.59 -29.77 -2.06
C LYS A 318 -5.48 -28.25 -1.90
N LEU A 319 -5.40 -27.51 -3.02
CA LEU A 319 -5.45 -26.05 -3.04
C LEU A 319 -6.90 -25.54 -3.03
N GLU A 320 -7.77 -26.09 -3.89
CA GLU A 320 -9.17 -25.64 -4.00
C GLU A 320 -9.97 -25.79 -2.69
N LEU A 321 -9.68 -26.79 -1.86
CA LEU A 321 -10.34 -26.95 -0.55
C LEU A 321 -9.77 -26.01 0.52
N ALA A 322 -8.48 -25.68 0.44
CA ALA A 322 -7.90 -24.65 1.30
C ALA A 322 -8.49 -23.28 0.94
N ASP A 323 -8.62 -23.00 -0.36
CA ASP A 323 -9.23 -21.78 -0.88
C ASP A 323 -10.73 -21.70 -0.53
N SER A 324 -11.51 -22.79 -0.62
CA SER A 324 -12.92 -22.77 -0.21
C SER A 324 -13.15 -22.75 1.31
N ILE A 325 -12.15 -23.06 2.14
CA ILE A 325 -12.19 -22.79 3.59
C ILE A 325 -11.78 -21.34 3.90
N ILE A 326 -10.97 -20.72 3.04
CA ILE A 326 -10.50 -19.32 3.16
C ILE A 326 -11.53 -18.32 2.60
N ASP A 327 -12.24 -18.68 1.53
CA ASP A 327 -13.16 -17.79 0.82
C ASP A 327 -14.58 -17.76 1.40
N GLY A 328 -14.99 -18.82 2.12
CA GLY A 328 -16.34 -18.95 2.71
C GLY A 328 -17.36 -19.54 1.75
#